data_AF-A0A2R6AMD4-F1
#
_entry.id   AF-A0A2R6AMD4-F1
#
_cell.length_a   1.000
_cell.length_b   1.000
_cell.length_c   1.000
_cell.angle_alpha   90.00
_cell.angle_beta   90.00
_cell.angle_gamma   90.00
#
_symmetry.space_group_name_H-M   'P 1'
#
loop_
_entity.id
_entity.type
_entity.pdbx_description
1 polymer ?
#
loop_
_entity_poly.entity_id
_entity_poly.type
_entity_poly.pdbx_seq_one_letter_code
_entity_poly.pdbx_strand_id
1 'polypeptide(L)'
;MKLFSHYAFSFGVSLATFGAISRASFVSFGTESKLSYVFSLFVISVFTNKLIDALGHEIRGGFASRSPRTHTLSRAGLIGAFTALGVSLALPYVLASIQGDPVYAVRPFQSDSAFFIAFSPFLGFVCGSSHIILDAFTERGVYTKKKGRWVRIAFAHFTYDNPLLNFLALFFGAVFAIFGARLLGLYF
;
A
#
# COMPACT_ATOMS: atom_id res chain seq x y z
N MET A 1 9.36 -3.43 -12.29
CA MET A 1 8.37 -2.49 -12.85
C MET A 1 8.75 -1.07 -12.42
N LYS A 2 8.16 -0.04 -13.04
CA LYS A 2 8.31 1.34 -12.55
C LYS A 2 7.68 1.44 -11.17
N LEU A 3 8.32 2.22 -10.32
CA LEU A 3 7.83 2.50 -8.96
C LEU A 3 6.41 3.09 -8.96
N PHE A 4 6.07 3.92 -9.94
CA PHE A 4 4.72 4.44 -10.13
C PHE A 4 3.66 3.34 -10.32
N SER A 5 3.98 2.26 -11.06
CA SER A 5 3.09 1.12 -11.25
C SER A 5 2.77 0.41 -9.93
N HIS A 6 3.76 0.32 -9.03
CA HIS A 6 3.55 -0.22 -7.69
C HIS A 6 2.63 0.67 -6.85
N TYR A 7 2.75 2.00 -6.97
CA TYR A 7 1.87 2.92 -6.23
C TYR A 7 0.40 2.74 -6.63
N ALA A 8 0.14 2.74 -7.94
CA ALA A 8 -1.23 2.62 -8.47
C ALA A 8 -1.86 1.27 -8.12
N PHE A 9 -1.11 0.18 -8.29
CA PHE A 9 -1.59 -1.16 -7.99
C PHE A 9 -1.87 -1.35 -6.50
N SER A 10 -0.90 -1.06 -5.63
CA SER A 10 -1.08 -1.20 -4.17
C SER A 10 -2.19 -0.28 -3.65
N PHE A 11 -2.31 0.93 -4.18
CA PHE A 11 -3.41 1.84 -3.84
C PHE A 11 -4.77 1.22 -4.20
N GLY A 12 -4.92 0.72 -5.42
CA GLY A 12 -6.15 0.09 -5.87
C GLY A 12 -6.54 -1.11 -5.02
N VAL A 13 -5.59 -2.01 -4.75
CA VAL A 13 -5.84 -3.20 -3.92
C VAL A 13 -6.23 -2.81 -2.50
N SER A 14 -5.52 -1.87 -1.87
CA SER A 14 -5.86 -1.41 -0.52
C SER A 14 -7.22 -0.70 -0.46
N LEU A 15 -7.58 0.08 -1.48
CA LEU A 15 -8.90 0.72 -1.57
C LEU A 15 -10.04 -0.29 -1.78
N ALA A 16 -9.85 -1.26 -2.68
CA ALA A 16 -10.79 -2.37 -2.84
C ALA A 16 -10.98 -3.15 -1.54
N THR A 17 -9.89 -3.45 -0.85
CA THR A 17 -9.91 -4.16 0.44
C THR A 17 -10.65 -3.35 1.50
N PHE A 18 -10.37 -2.05 1.61
CA PHE A 18 -11.05 -1.18 2.57
C PHE A 18 -12.54 -1.09 2.29
N GLY A 19 -12.94 -0.85 1.03
CA GLY A 19 -14.35 -0.82 0.63
C GLY A 19 -15.08 -2.13 0.93
N ALA A 20 -14.43 -3.28 0.71
CA ALA A 20 -15.00 -4.59 1.02
C ALA A 20 -15.20 -4.79 2.53
N ILE A 21 -14.21 -4.42 3.34
CA ILE A 21 -14.29 -4.49 4.80
C ILE A 21 -15.40 -3.57 5.32
N SER A 22 -15.45 -2.30 4.90
CA SER A 22 -16.49 -1.36 5.32
C SER A 22 -17.88 -1.86 4.98
N ARG A 23 -18.06 -2.41 3.77
CA ARG A 23 -19.34 -2.99 3.34
C ARG A 23 -19.73 -4.21 4.17
N ALA A 24 -18.78 -5.12 4.42
CA ALA A 24 -19.00 -6.33 5.22
C ALA A 24 -19.28 -6.02 6.69
N SER A 25 -18.69 -4.93 7.22
CA SER A 25 -18.91 -4.46 8.59
C SER A 25 -20.12 -3.53 8.73
N PHE A 26 -20.88 -3.29 7.66
CA PHE A 26 -22.03 -2.37 7.63
C PHE A 26 -21.69 -0.93 8.09
N VAL A 27 -20.43 -0.52 7.92
CA VAL A 27 -19.96 0.83 8.28
C VAL A 27 -20.10 1.73 7.07
N SER A 28 -20.78 2.86 7.26
CA SER A 28 -20.88 3.93 6.28
C SER A 28 -20.21 5.18 6.83
N PHE A 29 -19.60 5.96 5.94
CA PHE A 29 -18.91 7.20 6.28
C PHE A 29 -19.57 8.37 5.55
N GLY A 30 -19.41 9.59 6.08
CA GLY A 30 -19.72 10.81 5.32
C GLY A 30 -18.81 10.97 4.09
N THR A 31 -19.27 11.70 3.07
CA THR A 31 -18.52 11.90 1.81
C THR A 31 -17.12 12.46 2.03
N GLU A 32 -16.97 13.48 2.89
CA GLU A 32 -15.68 14.08 3.24
C GLU A 32 -14.71 13.07 3.86
N SER A 33 -15.22 12.22 4.76
CA SER A 33 -14.43 11.15 5.39
C SER A 33 -13.99 10.11 4.35
N LYS A 34 -14.86 9.73 3.41
CA LYS A 34 -14.51 8.80 2.32
C LYS A 34 -13.35 9.33 1.48
N LEU A 35 -13.42 10.59 1.04
CA LEU A 35 -12.35 11.22 0.26
C LEU A 35 -11.04 11.30 1.06
N SER A 36 -11.13 11.61 2.35
CA SER A 36 -9.97 11.63 3.25
C SER A 36 -9.32 10.25 3.39
N TYR A 37 -10.10 9.17 3.48
CA TYR A 37 -9.57 7.80 3.54
C TYR A 37 -8.98 7.34 2.22
N VAL A 38 -9.62 7.68 1.09
CA VAL A 38 -9.06 7.45 -0.25
C VAL A 38 -7.70 8.13 -0.37
N PHE A 39 -7.61 9.40 -0.01
CA PHE A 39 -6.36 10.14 -0.03
C PHE A 39 -5.31 9.53 0.90
N SER A 40 -5.70 9.15 2.12
CA SER A 40 -4.81 8.49 3.08
C SER A 40 -4.24 7.18 2.53
N LEU A 41 -5.06 6.34 1.88
CA LEU A 41 -4.59 5.11 1.25
C LEU A 41 -3.63 5.36 0.09
N PHE A 42 -3.81 6.43 -0.67
CA PHE A 42 -2.85 6.86 -1.68
C PHE A 42 -1.50 7.23 -1.05
N VAL A 43 -1.51 8.04 0.02
CA VAL A 43 -0.30 8.40 0.78
C VAL A 43 0.38 7.15 1.33
N ILE A 44 -0.37 6.24 1.97
CA ILE A 44 0.14 4.96 2.47
C ILE A 44 0.82 4.16 1.37
N SER A 45 0.19 4.08 0.19
CA SER A 45 0.77 3.38 -0.97
C SER A 45 2.11 3.98 -1.38
N VAL A 46 2.20 5.30 -1.53
CA VAL A 46 3.45 5.98 -1.91
C VAL A 46 4.54 5.73 -0.87
N PHE A 47 4.26 5.96 0.41
CA PHE A 47 5.25 5.83 1.48
C PHE A 47 5.70 4.39 1.68
N THR A 48 4.77 3.44 1.70
CA THR A 48 5.08 2.02 1.92
C THR A 48 5.97 1.48 0.80
N ASN A 49 5.61 1.74 -0.46
CA ASN A 49 6.40 1.29 -1.61
C ASN A 49 7.80 1.93 -1.62
N LYS A 50 7.91 3.24 -1.35
CA LYS A 50 9.22 3.91 -1.24
C LYS A 50 10.07 3.31 -0.12
N LEU A 51 9.48 3.04 1.04
CA LEU A 51 10.20 2.54 2.20
C LEU A 51 10.71 1.11 1.98
N ILE A 52 9.90 0.24 1.35
CA ILE A 52 10.32 -1.13 1.01
C ILE A 52 11.53 -1.12 0.07
N ASP A 53 11.51 -0.28 -0.97
CA ASP A 53 12.61 -0.13 -1.92
C ASP A 53 13.86 0.47 -1.25
N ALA A 54 13.70 1.57 -0.50
CA ALA A 54 14.80 2.26 0.15
C ALA A 54 15.54 1.38 1.16
N LEU A 55 14.80 0.56 1.92
CA LEU A 55 15.37 -0.38 2.88
C LEU A 55 15.78 -1.72 2.25
N GLY A 56 15.34 -1.98 1.02
CA GLY A 56 15.44 -3.29 0.36
C GLY A 56 16.52 -3.42 -0.68
N HIS A 57 17.04 -2.32 -1.20
CA HIS A 57 18.10 -2.33 -2.20
C HIS A 57 19.47 -2.37 -1.52
N GLU A 58 20.26 -3.38 -1.87
CA GLU A 58 21.66 -3.54 -1.47
C GLU A 58 22.53 -3.78 -2.71
N ILE A 59 23.82 -3.43 -2.63
CA ILE A 59 24.79 -3.76 -3.68
C ILE A 59 25.45 -5.09 -3.29
N ARG A 60 25.31 -6.12 -4.12
CA ARG A 60 25.99 -7.41 -3.95
C ARG A 60 26.79 -7.73 -5.20
N GLY A 61 28.11 -7.91 -5.02
CA GLY A 61 29.01 -8.22 -6.13
C GLY A 61 29.01 -7.17 -7.24
N GLY A 62 28.79 -5.89 -6.90
CA GLY A 62 28.72 -4.79 -7.87
C GLY A 62 27.36 -4.57 -8.54
N PHE A 63 26.36 -5.42 -8.28
CA PHE A 63 25.02 -5.31 -8.85
C PHE A 63 23.97 -4.93 -7.80
N ALA A 64 23.00 -4.10 -8.19
CA ALA A 64 21.83 -3.81 -7.37
C ALA A 64 20.99 -5.08 -7.17
N SER A 65 20.86 -5.51 -5.92
CA SER A 65 20.10 -6.68 -5.51
C SER A 65 19.05 -6.32 -4.47
N ARG A 66 17.92 -7.01 -4.53
CA ARG A 66 16.91 -6.97 -3.47
C ARG A 66 17.39 -7.77 -2.27
N SER A 67 17.00 -7.33 -1.07
CA SER A 67 17.36 -7.96 0.19
C SER A 67 16.21 -8.80 0.74
N PRO A 68 16.49 -9.99 1.30
CA PRO A 68 15.50 -10.74 2.07
C PRO A 68 14.95 -9.96 3.27
N ARG A 69 15.62 -8.88 3.70
CA ARG A 69 15.21 -8.02 4.83
C ARG A 69 13.88 -7.29 4.59
N THR A 70 13.54 -6.99 3.35
CA THR A 70 12.28 -6.30 3.03
C THR A 70 11.50 -7.00 1.93
N HIS A 71 12.19 -7.68 1.00
CA HIS A 71 11.54 -8.30 -0.15
C HIS A 71 11.06 -9.74 0.13
N THR A 72 10.34 -9.91 1.23
CA THR A 72 9.54 -11.13 1.54
C THR A 72 8.12 -10.69 1.83
N LEU A 73 7.14 -11.58 1.58
CA LEU A 73 5.72 -11.26 1.77
C LEU A 73 5.44 -10.72 3.18
N SER A 74 5.91 -11.42 4.21
CA SER A 74 5.70 -11.03 5.60
C SER A 74 6.41 -9.73 5.99
N ARG A 75 7.64 -9.50 5.53
CA ARG A 75 8.43 -8.34 5.94
C ARG A 75 7.95 -7.07 5.27
N ALA A 76 7.66 -7.13 3.97
CA ALA A 76 7.04 -6.03 3.26
C ALA A 76 5.65 -5.71 3.83
N GLY A 77 4.85 -6.74 4.14
CA GLY A 77 3.58 -6.57 4.81
C GLY A 77 3.73 -5.88 6.16
N LEU A 78 4.67 -6.30 7.01
CA LEU A 78 4.91 -5.64 8.30
C LEU A 78 5.38 -4.19 8.14
N ILE A 79 6.28 -3.90 7.20
CA ILE A 79 6.72 -2.52 6.90
C ILE A 79 5.50 -1.69 6.49
N GLY A 80 4.65 -2.21 5.61
CA GLY A 80 3.42 -1.54 5.20
C GLY A 80 2.45 -1.33 6.35
N ALA A 81 2.29 -2.30 7.25
CA ALA A 81 1.44 -2.18 8.44
C ALA A 81 1.89 -1.05 9.37
N PHE A 82 3.19 -0.99 9.70
CA PHE A 82 3.75 0.09 10.52
C PHE A 82 3.66 1.46 9.83
N THR A 83 3.91 1.50 8.52
CA THR A 83 3.80 2.73 7.72
C THR A 83 2.35 3.23 7.72
N ALA A 84 1.39 2.34 7.50
CA ALA A 84 -0.03 2.69 7.46
C ALA A 84 -0.54 3.19 8.80
N LEU A 85 -0.13 2.56 9.90
CA LEU A 85 -0.46 3.04 11.25
C LEU A 85 0.11 4.43 11.48
N GLY A 86 1.40 4.63 11.20
CA GLY A 86 2.07 5.92 11.36
C GLY A 86 1.42 7.03 10.52
N VAL A 87 1.13 6.76 9.25
CA VAL A 87 0.45 7.71 8.36
C VAL A 87 -0.98 8.01 8.85
N SER A 88 -1.74 6.99 9.25
CA SER A 88 -3.14 7.19 9.70
C SER A 88 -3.21 8.01 10.98
N LEU A 89 -2.20 7.90 11.86
CA LEU A 89 -2.10 8.70 13.06
C LEU A 89 -1.57 10.11 12.77
N ALA A 90 -0.56 10.27 11.91
CA ALA A 90 0.13 11.55 11.71
C ALA A 90 -0.54 12.48 10.69
N LEU A 91 -1.08 11.92 9.58
CA LEU A 91 -1.59 12.70 8.45
C LEU A 91 -2.70 13.68 8.85
N PRO A 92 -3.70 13.31 9.70
CA PRO A 92 -4.72 14.26 10.14
C PRO A 92 -4.12 15.49 10.84
N TYR A 93 -3.10 15.33 11.70
CA TYR A 93 -2.44 16.45 12.37
C TYR A 93 -1.66 17.34 11.40
N VAL A 94 -1.00 16.74 10.39
CA VAL A 94 -0.27 17.49 9.37
C VAL A 94 -1.24 18.31 8.51
N LEU A 95 -2.39 17.76 8.13
CA LEU A 95 -3.39 18.49 7.35
C LEU A 95 -4.02 19.63 8.16
N ALA A 96 -4.33 19.38 9.44
CA ALA A 96 -4.85 20.40 10.36
C ALA A 96 -3.89 21.58 10.54
N SER A 97 -2.58 21.31 10.70
CA SER A 97 -1.58 22.36 10.89
C SER A 97 -1.40 23.23 9.64
N ILE A 98 -1.50 22.64 8.45
CA ILE A 98 -1.45 23.37 7.17
C ILE A 98 -2.67 24.29 7.00
N GLN A 99 -3.85 23.84 7.43
CA GLN A 99 -5.09 24.61 7.31
C GLN A 99 -5.24 25.73 8.35
N GLY A 100 -4.34 25.81 9.34
CA GLY A 100 -4.38 26.83 10.39
C GLY A 100 -5.55 26.66 11.38
N ASP A 101 -6.16 25.48 11.44
CA ASP A 101 -7.32 25.21 12.28
C ASP A 101 -6.90 24.49 13.58
N PRO A 102 -6.92 25.18 14.74
CA PRO A 102 -6.49 24.60 16.02
C PRO A 102 -7.45 23.51 16.53
N VAL A 103 -8.67 23.40 15.99
CA VAL A 103 -9.69 22.45 16.47
C VAL A 103 -9.45 21.04 15.93
N TYR A 104 -8.85 20.88 14.75
CA TYR A 104 -8.52 19.57 14.17
C TYR A 104 -7.29 18.91 14.80
N ALA A 105 -6.48 19.64 15.58
CA ALA A 105 -5.43 19.05 16.40
C ALA A 105 -5.98 18.23 17.59
N VAL A 106 -7.26 18.40 17.93
CA VAL A 106 -7.87 17.86 19.17
C VAL A 106 -8.89 16.74 18.92
N ARG A 107 -9.30 16.46 17.67
CA ARG A 107 -10.28 15.39 17.35
C ARG A 107 -9.83 14.40 16.25
N PRO A 108 -8.67 13.73 16.37
CA PRO A 108 -8.28 12.67 15.43
C PRO A 108 -9.17 11.41 15.53
N PHE A 109 -9.96 11.30 16.61
CA PHE A 109 -10.81 10.16 16.94
C PHE A 109 -12.28 10.57 16.94
N GLN A 110 -12.85 10.82 15.76
CA GLN A 110 -14.29 10.62 15.58
C GLN A 110 -14.53 9.11 15.39
N SER A 111 -15.73 8.60 15.69
CA SER A 111 -16.07 7.17 15.55
C SER A 111 -15.66 6.59 14.20
N ASP A 112 -15.77 7.42 13.16
CA ASP A 112 -15.51 7.05 11.78
C ASP A 112 -14.01 6.85 11.52
N SER A 113 -13.13 7.66 12.12
CA SER A 113 -11.68 7.55 11.93
C SER A 113 -11.09 6.41 12.75
N ALA A 114 -11.71 6.06 13.88
CA ALA A 114 -11.31 4.91 14.69
C ALA A 114 -11.38 3.60 13.88
N PHE A 115 -12.41 3.44 13.02
CA PHE A 115 -12.52 2.28 12.14
C PHE A 115 -11.37 2.22 11.13
N PHE A 116 -11.08 3.34 10.45
CA PHE A 116 -9.97 3.41 9.49
C PHE A 116 -8.63 3.14 10.18
N ILE A 117 -8.37 3.76 11.32
CA ILE A 117 -7.12 3.58 12.10
C ILE A 117 -6.97 2.13 12.56
N ALA A 118 -8.05 1.49 13.02
CA ALA A 118 -8.01 0.09 13.47
C ALA A 118 -7.66 -0.89 12.34
N PHE A 119 -8.17 -0.65 11.13
CA PHE A 119 -7.89 -1.51 9.98
C PHE A 119 -6.66 -1.08 9.16
N SER A 120 -6.12 0.12 9.36
CA SER A 120 -4.99 0.61 8.58
C SER A 120 -3.74 -0.28 8.64
N PRO A 121 -3.37 -0.95 9.76
CA PRO A 121 -2.23 -1.87 9.75
C PRO A 121 -2.47 -3.05 8.80
N PHE A 122 -3.70 -3.57 8.74
CA PHE A 122 -4.06 -4.63 7.80
C PHE A 122 -4.03 -4.13 6.35
N LEU A 123 -4.57 -2.94 6.09
CA LEU A 123 -4.54 -2.33 4.75
C LEU A 123 -3.10 -2.03 4.30
N GLY A 124 -2.24 -1.62 5.22
CA GLY A 124 -0.80 -1.47 5.04
C GLY A 124 -0.11 -2.79 4.75
N PHE A 125 -0.47 -3.86 5.45
CA PHE A 125 0.03 -5.21 5.17
C PHE A 125 -0.31 -5.67 3.75
N VAL A 126 -1.55 -5.43 3.33
CA VAL A 126 -2.01 -5.70 1.96
C VAL A 126 -1.24 -4.84 0.94
N CYS A 127 -1.03 -3.56 1.23
CA CYS A 127 -0.26 -2.64 0.40
C CYS A 127 1.19 -3.13 0.17
N GLY A 128 1.89 -3.47 1.26
CA GLY A 128 3.26 -3.97 1.21
C GLY A 128 3.36 -5.35 0.55
N SER A 129 2.38 -6.22 0.78
CA SER A 129 2.30 -7.53 0.10
C SER A 129 2.10 -7.37 -1.41
N SER A 130 1.27 -6.41 -1.83
CA SER A 130 1.00 -6.12 -3.24
C SER A 130 2.26 -5.69 -3.99
N HIS A 131 3.14 -4.93 -3.34
CA HIS A 131 4.44 -4.56 -3.89
C HIS A 131 5.29 -5.80 -4.23
N ILE A 132 5.38 -6.76 -3.30
CA ILE A 132 6.14 -8.00 -3.46
C ILE A 132 5.50 -8.91 -4.51
N ILE A 133 4.18 -8.98 -4.57
CA ILE A 133 3.48 -9.77 -5.59
C ILE A 133 3.85 -9.27 -6.98
N LEU A 134 3.86 -7.95 -7.21
CA LEU A 134 4.31 -7.39 -8.49
C LEU A 134 5.77 -7.73 -8.78
N ASP A 135 6.64 -7.61 -7.77
CA ASP A 135 8.05 -7.93 -7.90
C ASP A 135 8.35 -9.39 -8.22
N ALA A 136 7.47 -10.31 -7.80
CA ALA A 136 7.59 -11.72 -8.11
C ALA A 136 7.49 -12.01 -9.61
N PHE A 137 6.90 -11.13 -10.43
CA PHE A 137 6.84 -11.29 -11.88
C PHE A 137 8.09 -10.76 -12.62
N THR A 138 9.02 -10.12 -11.91
CA THR A 138 10.24 -9.56 -12.51
C THR A 138 11.43 -10.49 -12.33
N GLU A 139 12.44 -10.37 -13.21
CA GLU A 139 13.71 -11.11 -13.14
C GLU A 139 14.44 -10.98 -11.79
N ARG A 140 14.19 -9.88 -11.07
CA ARG A 140 14.76 -9.61 -9.75
C ARG A 140 14.09 -10.42 -8.64
N GLY A 141 12.87 -10.90 -8.86
CA GLY A 141 12.11 -11.79 -7.99
C GLY A 141 11.94 -11.28 -6.55
N VAL A 142 11.56 -12.22 -5.68
CA VAL A 142 11.31 -12.01 -4.24
C VAL A 142 11.91 -13.17 -3.44
N TYR A 143 11.97 -13.03 -2.11
CA TYR A 143 12.57 -14.04 -1.25
C TYR A 143 11.51 -14.83 -0.48
N THR A 144 11.75 -16.13 -0.37
CA THR A 144 11.03 -17.04 0.52
C THR A 144 12.04 -17.87 1.34
N LYS A 145 11.61 -18.39 2.49
CA LYS A 145 12.46 -19.21 3.35
C LYS A 145 12.18 -20.69 3.07
N LYS A 146 13.17 -21.41 2.54
CA LYS A 146 13.11 -22.87 2.32
C LYS A 146 14.20 -23.55 3.16
N LYS A 147 13.81 -24.48 4.03
CA LYS A 147 14.72 -25.23 4.92
C LYS A 147 15.71 -24.32 5.67
N GLY A 148 15.21 -23.23 6.25
CA GLY A 148 16.03 -22.26 7.00
C GLY A 148 16.81 -21.25 6.15
N ARG A 149 16.93 -21.44 4.83
CA ARG A 149 17.70 -20.56 3.93
C ARG A 149 16.80 -19.65 3.12
N TRP A 150 17.26 -18.44 2.83
CA TRP A 150 16.58 -17.50 1.94
C TRP A 150 16.85 -17.89 0.49
N VAL A 151 15.78 -18.15 -0.25
CA VAL A 151 15.82 -18.53 -1.66
C VAL A 151 15.03 -17.50 -2.46
N ARG A 152 15.61 -17.04 -3.58
CA ARG A 152 14.91 -16.16 -4.52
C ARG A 152 13.93 -16.99 -5.36
N ILE A 153 12.71 -16.49 -5.50
CA ILE A 153 11.68 -17.02 -6.40
C ILE A 153 11.19 -15.91 -7.31
N ALA A 154 10.86 -16.27 -8.54
CA ALA A 154 10.17 -15.40 -9.49
C ALA A 154 9.12 -16.26 -10.21
N PHE A 155 7.90 -15.75 -10.31
CA PHE A 155 6.81 -16.39 -11.06
C PHE A 155 7.00 -16.20 -12.56
N ALA A 156 7.62 -15.09 -12.97
CA ALA A 156 8.03 -14.82 -14.32
C ALA A 156 9.35 -14.04 -14.32
N HIS A 157 10.04 -14.02 -15.45
CA HIS A 157 11.35 -13.38 -15.61
C HIS A 157 11.26 -12.19 -16.55
N PHE A 158 10.24 -11.36 -16.41
CA PHE A 158 10.15 -10.13 -17.20
C PHE A 158 11.27 -9.17 -16.79
N THR A 159 11.83 -8.49 -17.79
CA THR A 159 12.85 -7.47 -17.59
C THR A 159 12.34 -6.36 -16.68
N TYR A 160 13.27 -5.70 -15.98
CA TYR A 160 12.93 -4.45 -15.31
C TYR A 160 12.36 -3.42 -16.32
N ASP A 161 11.42 -2.61 -15.85
CA ASP A 161 10.69 -1.64 -16.67
C ASP A 161 9.97 -2.20 -17.91
N ASN A 162 9.50 -3.45 -17.85
CA ASN A 162 8.69 -4.03 -18.92
C ASN A 162 7.37 -3.24 -19.15
N PRO A 163 7.10 -2.71 -20.36
CA PRO A 163 5.91 -1.90 -20.64
C PRO A 163 4.58 -2.62 -20.39
N LEU A 164 4.49 -3.92 -20.74
CA LEU A 164 3.29 -4.72 -20.55
C LEU A 164 2.97 -4.89 -19.07
N LEU A 165 3.96 -5.23 -18.24
CA LEU A 165 3.75 -5.36 -16.79
C LEU A 165 3.36 -4.04 -16.14
N ASN A 166 3.99 -2.93 -16.55
CA ASN A 166 3.61 -1.61 -16.07
C ASN A 166 2.14 -1.29 -16.43
N PHE A 167 1.75 -1.54 -17.68
CA PHE A 167 0.38 -1.35 -18.12
C PHE A 167 -0.60 -2.22 -17.32
N LEU A 168 -0.32 -3.51 -17.16
CA LEU A 168 -1.20 -4.41 -16.41
C LEU A 168 -1.34 -3.99 -14.94
N ALA A 169 -0.23 -3.61 -14.28
CA ALA A 169 -0.27 -3.12 -12.90
C ALA A 169 -1.11 -1.84 -12.77
N LEU A 170 -0.98 -0.90 -13.72
CA LEU A 170 -1.80 0.31 -13.77
C LEU A 170 -3.27 0.00 -14.03
N PHE A 171 -3.55 -0.86 -15.01
CA PHE A 171 -4.91 -1.24 -15.40
C PHE A 171 -5.65 -1.92 -14.24
N PHE A 172 -5.06 -2.96 -13.65
CA PHE A 172 -5.69 -3.64 -12.50
C PHE A 172 -5.76 -2.74 -11.28
N GLY A 173 -4.75 -1.90 -11.03
CA GLY A 173 -4.80 -0.88 -9.99
C GLY A 173 -5.99 0.06 -10.13
N ALA A 174 -6.25 0.55 -11.35
CA ALA A 174 -7.40 1.41 -11.64
C ALA A 174 -8.73 0.66 -11.48
N VAL A 175 -8.83 -0.58 -11.97
CA VAL A 175 -10.03 -1.42 -11.81
C VAL A 175 -10.35 -1.62 -10.32
N PHE A 176 -9.35 -1.98 -9.51
CA PHE A 176 -9.54 -2.16 -8.07
C PHE A 176 -9.88 -0.85 -7.37
N ALA A 177 -9.26 0.27 -7.77
CA ALA A 177 -9.57 1.58 -7.20
C ALA A 177 -11.04 1.98 -7.47
N ILE A 178 -11.51 1.82 -8.71
CA ILE A 178 -12.91 2.10 -9.10
C ILE A 178 -13.87 1.18 -8.33
N PHE A 179 -13.55 -0.10 -8.27
CA PHE A 179 -14.37 -1.07 -7.53
C PHE A 179 -14.46 -0.72 -6.04
N GLY A 180 -13.34 -0.43 -5.39
CA GLY A 180 -13.29 -0.02 -3.99
C GLY A 180 -14.02 1.29 -3.72
N ALA A 181 -13.88 2.29 -4.60
CA ALA A 181 -14.62 3.55 -4.50
C ALA A 181 -16.13 3.33 -4.58
N ARG A 182 -16.60 2.45 -5.49
CA ARG A 182 -18.01 2.07 -5.57
C ARG A 182 -18.50 1.34 -4.32
N LEU A 183 -17.69 0.47 -3.72
CA LEU A 183 -18.04 -0.20 -2.46
C LEU A 183 -18.19 0.80 -1.30
N LEU A 184 -17.45 1.91 -1.32
CA LEU A 184 -17.62 3.02 -0.38
C LEU A 184 -18.81 3.94 -0.75
N GLY A 185 -19.48 3.71 -1.88
CA GLY A 185 -20.57 4.55 -2.37
C GLY A 185 -20.10 5.91 -2.92
N LEU A 186 -18.89 5.98 -3.47
CA LEU A 186 -18.44 7.09 -4.31
C LEU A 186 -18.83 6.79 -5.75
N TYR A 187 -19.62 7.67 -6.35
CA TYR A 187 -20.03 7.60 -7.76
C TYR A 187 -19.39 8.78 -8.49
N PHE A 188 -18.69 8.49 -9.58
CA PHE A 188 -18.07 9.46 -10.48
C PHE A 188 -18.73 9.32 -11.86
#